data_AF-A0A9D1A7D5-F1
#
_entry.id   AF-A0A9D1A7D5-F1
#
_cell.length_a   1.000
_cell.length_b   1.000
_cell.length_c   1.000
_cell.angle_alpha   90.00
_cell.angle_beta   90.00
_cell.angle_gamma   90.00
#
_symmetry.space_group_name_H-M   'P 1'
#
loop_
_entity.id
_entity.type
_entity.pdbx_description
1 polymer ?
#
loop_
_entity_poly.entity_id
_entity_poly.type
_entity_poly.pdbx_seq_one_letter_code
_entity_poly.pdbx_strand_id
1 'polypeptide(L)' 'MADSILYFPQKELENLNLEEMSLEDLVALQEKLMDRMSALAEIEPEDMNSEAFEQWSEEYEKLEDLADDVADLLN' A
#
# COMPACT_ATOMS: atom_id res chain seq x y z
N MET A 1 12.83 12.81 14.66
CA MET A 1 12.72 11.41 14.22
C MET A 1 11.47 11.34 13.36
N ALA A 2 11.57 11.64 12.07
CA ALA A 2 10.42 11.77 11.18
C ALA A 2 10.67 11.06 9.83
N ASP A 3 11.54 10.05 9.81
CA ASP A 3 11.98 9.37 8.58
C ASP A 3 11.32 8.01 8.36
N SER A 4 10.29 7.66 9.14
CA SER A 4 9.77 6.27 9.15
C SER A 4 8.35 6.08 8.64
N ILE A 5 7.62 7.14 8.29
CA ILE A 5 6.21 7.03 7.83
C ILE A 5 6.13 6.74 6.31
N LEU A 6 7.18 7.07 5.56
CA LEU A 6 7.20 6.90 4.09
C LEU A 6 7.90 5.63 3.63
N TYR A 7 8.65 4.94 4.49
CA TYR A 7 9.26 3.66 4.10
C TYR A 7 8.29 2.52 4.37
N PHE A 8 7.48 2.22 3.35
CA PHE A 8 6.80 0.95 3.24
C PHE A 8 7.63 0.10 2.27
N PRO A 9 8.21 -1.04 2.69
CA PRO A 9 9.05 -1.84 1.81
C PRO A 9 8.18 -2.53 0.76
N GLN A 10 7.83 -1.82 -0.32
CA GLN A 10 7.07 -2.35 -1.46
C GLN A 10 7.69 -3.64 -1.99
N LYS A 11 9.02 -3.72 -1.98
CA LYS A 11 9.78 -4.91 -2.37
C LYS A 11 9.49 -6.13 -1.48
N GLU A 12 9.15 -5.94 -0.21
CA GLU A 12 8.74 -7.04 0.66
C GLU A 12 7.32 -7.49 0.33
N LEU A 13 6.42 -6.57 -0.04
CA LEU A 13 5.06 -6.88 -0.48
C LEU A 13 5.02 -7.69 -1.77
N GLU A 14 5.80 -7.28 -2.78
CA GLU A 14 5.87 -7.95 -4.09
C GLU A 14 6.30 -9.43 -3.98
N ASN A 15 6.91 -9.83 -2.85
CA ASN A 15 7.34 -11.21 -2.59
C ASN A 15 6.45 -11.94 -1.58
N LEU A 16 5.34 -11.35 -1.13
CA LEU A 16 4.40 -12.03 -0.24
C LEU A 16 3.67 -13.13 -0.99
N ASN A 17 3.56 -14.29 -0.35
CA ASN A 17 2.67 -15.34 -0.81
C ASN A 17 1.38 -15.26 -0.01
N LEU A 18 0.43 -14.46 -0.50
CA LEU A 18 -0.83 -14.17 0.21
C LEU A 18 -1.65 -15.45 0.47
N GLU A 19 -1.60 -16.42 -0.45
CA GLU A 19 -2.33 -17.70 -0.31
C GLU A 19 -1.82 -18.58 0.83
N GLU A 20 -0.56 -18.39 1.27
CA GLU A 20 0.04 -19.13 2.38
C GLU A 20 -0.06 -18.39 3.72
N MET A 21 -0.49 -17.13 3.71
CA MET A 21 -0.66 -16.34 4.93
C MET A 21 -1.87 -16.82 5.73
N SER A 22 -1.77 -16.68 7.05
CA SER A 22 -2.93 -16.96 7.92
C SER A 22 -3.98 -15.86 7.77
N LEU A 23 -5.23 -16.16 8.13
CA LEU A 23 -6.31 -15.16 8.16
C LEU A 23 -5.95 -13.96 9.04
N GLU A 24 -5.30 -14.20 10.19
CA GLU A 24 -4.84 -13.14 11.09
C GLU A 24 -3.78 -12.25 10.43
N ASP A 25 -2.84 -12.86 9.69
CA ASP A 25 -1.82 -12.12 8.96
C ASP A 25 -2.41 -11.32 7.79
N LEU A 26 -3.41 -11.85 7.08
CA LEU A 26 -4.11 -11.16 5.99
C LEU A 26 -4.88 -9.95 6.51
N VAL A 27 -5.60 -10.08 7.64
CA VAL A 27 -6.28 -8.93 8.28
C VAL A 27 -5.27 -7.88 8.73
N ALA A 28 -4.16 -8.29 9.38
CA ALA A 28 -3.12 -7.37 9.81
C ALA A 28 -2.40 -6.69 8.62
N LEU A 29 -2.30 -7.36 7.48
CA LEU A 29 -1.78 -6.79 6.24
C LEU A 29 -2.77 -5.77 5.66
N GLN A 30 -4.05 -6.10 5.60
CA GLN A 30 -5.10 -5.19 5.12
C GLN A 30 -5.12 -3.88 5.93
N GLU A 31 -5.09 -3.96 7.26
CA GLU A 31 -5.05 -2.77 8.14
C GLU A 31 -3.84 -1.87 7.82
N LYS A 32 -2.65 -2.46 7.64
CA LYS A 32 -1.43 -1.71 7.29
C LYS A 32 -1.52 -1.05 5.92
N LEU A 33 -2.13 -1.72 4.94
CA LEU A 33 -2.32 -1.18 3.60
C LEU A 33 -3.26 0.03 3.64
N MET A 34 -4.39 -0.09 4.34
CA MET A 34 -5.35 1.01 4.49
C MET A 34 -4.74 2.22 5.20
N ASP A 35 -3.97 2.00 6.28
CA ASP A 35 -3.26 3.07 6.98
C ASP A 35 -2.25 3.78 6.07
N ARG A 36 -1.52 3.02 5.25
CA ARG A 36 -0.52 3.57 4.33
C ARG A 36 -1.18 4.34 3.19
N MET A 37 -2.23 3.79 2.57
CA MET A 37 -2.99 4.48 1.52
C MET A 37 -3.59 5.78 2.06
N SER A 38 -4.15 5.78 3.28
CA SER A 38 -4.63 6.99 3.93
C SER A 38 -3.52 8.03 4.12
N ALA A 39 -2.33 7.60 4.54
CA ALA A 39 -1.19 8.49 4.70
C ALA A 39 -0.66 9.03 3.35
N LEU A 40 -0.71 8.24 2.27
CA LEU A 40 -0.37 8.72 0.93
C LEU A 40 -1.41 9.70 0.40
N ALA A 41 -2.70 9.43 0.61
CA ALA A 41 -3.78 10.31 0.15
C ALA A 41 -3.67 11.72 0.76
N GLU A 42 -3.21 11.85 2.01
CA GLU A 42 -2.96 13.15 2.64
C GLU A 42 -1.84 13.98 1.99
N ILE A 43 -0.96 13.33 1.22
CA ILE A 43 0.18 13.97 0.54
C ILE A 43 0.07 13.90 -0.98
N GLU A 44 -1.14 13.67 -1.51
CA GLU A 44 -1.41 13.68 -2.95
C GLU A 44 -0.90 14.99 -3.58
N PRO A 45 -0.03 14.92 -4.61
CA PRO A 45 0.45 16.11 -5.29
C PRO A 45 -0.69 16.82 -6.05
N GLU A 46 -0.85 18.12 -5.80
CA GLU A 46 -1.91 18.92 -6.45
C GLU A 46 -1.76 19.01 -7.98
N ASP A 47 -0.53 18.96 -8.49
CA ASP A 47 -0.25 18.97 -9.93
C ASP A 47 -0.24 17.55 -10.50
N MET A 48 -1.38 17.15 -11.05
CA MET A 48 -1.59 15.83 -11.65
C MET A 48 -0.75 15.55 -12.92
N ASN A 49 -0.02 16.55 -13.44
CA ASN A 49 0.90 16.36 -14.58
C ASN A 49 2.37 16.40 -14.14
N SER A 50 2.63 16.45 -12.84
CA SER A 50 3.99 16.47 -12.31
C SER A 50 4.56 15.06 -12.20
N GLU A 51 5.88 14.94 -12.34
CA GLU A 51 6.61 13.70 -12.05
C GLU A 51 6.38 13.22 -10.60
N ALA A 52 6.14 14.15 -9.67
CA ALA A 52 5.80 13.82 -8.29
C ALA A 52 4.44 13.11 -8.19
N PHE A 53 3.44 13.55 -8.97
CA PHE A 53 2.15 12.88 -9.05
C PHE A 53 2.28 11.50 -9.69
N GLU A 54 3.05 11.36 -10.78
CA GLU A 54 3.29 10.06 -11.41
C GLU A 54 3.93 9.06 -10.44
N GLN A 55 4.93 9.49 -9.67
CA GLN A 55 5.54 8.64 -8.64
C GLN A 55 4.55 8.29 -7.53
N TRP A 56 3.82 9.28 -7.01
CA TRP A 56 2.79 9.05 -6.00
C TRP A 56 1.70 8.10 -6.49
N SER A 57 1.23 8.24 -7.73
CA SER A 57 0.17 7.41 -8.30
C SER A 57 0.65 5.97 -8.49
N GLU A 58 1.87 5.77 -8.99
CA GLU A 58 2.47 4.42 -9.07
C GLU A 58 2.59 3.75 -7.70
N GLU A 59 2.91 4.50 -6.64
CA GLU A 59 2.93 3.96 -5.29
C GLU A 59 1.53 3.64 -4.76
N TYR A 60 0.55 4.52 -5.02
CA TYR A 60 -0.83 4.35 -4.58
C TYR A 60 -1.51 3.16 -5.28
N GLU A 61 -1.35 3.05 -6.61
CA GLU A 61 -1.89 1.95 -7.42
C GLU A 61 -1.39 0.58 -6.93
N LYS A 62 -0.09 0.45 -6.63
CA LYS A 62 0.45 -0.82 -6.10
C LYS A 62 -0.13 -1.22 -4.75
N LEU A 63 -0.43 -0.23 -3.90
CA LEU A 63 -1.05 -0.49 -2.60
C LEU A 63 -2.52 -0.88 -2.76
N GLU A 64 -3.22 -0.23 -3.69
CA GLU A 64 -4.60 -0.55 -4.04
C GLU A 64 -4.71 -1.96 -4.62
N ASP A 65 -3.89 -2.31 -5.61
CA ASP A 65 -3.83 -3.66 -6.21
C ASP A 65 -3.62 -4.74 -5.12
N LEU A 66 -2.68 -4.51 -4.20
CA LEU A 66 -2.43 -5.49 -3.13
C LEU A 66 -3.57 -5.54 -2.09
N ALA A 67 -4.19 -4.40 -1.80
CA ALA A 67 -5.32 -4.34 -0.89
C ALA A 67 -6.52 -5.11 -1.44
N ASP A 68 -6.76 -5.01 -2.75
CA ASP A 68 -7.78 -5.76 -3.46
C ASP A 68 -7.47 -7.27 -3.46
N ASP A 69 -6.23 -7.68 -3.75
CA ASP A 69 -5.81 -9.08 -3.67
C ASP A 69 -6.02 -9.68 -2.26
N VAL A 70 -5.69 -8.91 -1.21
CA VAL A 70 -5.92 -9.34 0.18
C VAL A 70 -7.42 -9.39 0.50
N ALA A 71 -8.21 -8.41 0.03
CA ALA A 71 -9.65 -8.39 0.24
C ALA A 71 -10.35 -9.59 -0.42
N ASP A 72 -9.88 -10.01 -1.60
CA ASP A 72 -10.38 -11.19 -2.30
C ASP A 72 -10.13 -12.49 -1.54
N LEU A 73 -9.01 -12.60 -0.81
CA LEU A 73 -8.69 -13.75 0.04
C LEU A 73 -9.45 -13.76 1.38
N LEU A 74 -9.93 -12.61 1.83
CA LEU A 74 -10.71 -12.46 3.07
C LEU A 74 -12.22 -12.69 2.88
N ASN A 75 -12.71 -12.76 1.64
CA ASN A 75 -14.12 -13.02 1.28
C ASN A 75 -14.50 -14.50 1.29
#